data_AF-A0A956Y8W9-F1
#
_entry.id   AF-A0A956Y8W9-F1
#
_cell.length_a   1.000
_cell.length_b   1.000
_cell.length_c   1.000
_cell.angle_alpha   90.00
_cell.angle_beta   90.00
_cell.angle_gamma   90.00
#
_symmetry.space_group_name_H-M   'P 1'
#
loop_
_entity.id
_entity.type
_entity.pdbx_description
1 polymer ?
#
loop_
_entity_poly.entity_id
_entity_poly.type
_entity_poly.pdbx_seq_one_letter_code
_entity_poly.pdbx_strand_id
1 'polypeptide(L)'
;MRFETINAASYLVWRLQFSGRVTDIYDDGDLVSLRLLPNRDHIHIHLVERPMPLTDIQYHLDTNSKKGIFTMFIFWADMLLPHDGANYPLDDWMDVLLSVQGDKIYG
;
A
#
# COMPACT_ATOMS: atom_id res chain seq x y z
N MET A 1 5.57 -10.79 -10.56
CA MET A 1 5.09 -9.58 -9.85
C MET A 1 6.09 -8.44 -9.89
N ARG A 2 7.36 -8.59 -9.48
CA ARG A 2 8.34 -7.48 -9.44
C ARG A 2 8.39 -6.52 -10.64
N PHE A 3 8.47 -7.06 -11.86
CA PHE A 3 8.46 -6.22 -13.06
C PHE A 3 7.16 -5.41 -13.20
N GLU A 4 6.02 -6.03 -12.96
CA GLU A 4 4.71 -5.36 -12.98
C GLU A 4 4.57 -4.33 -11.86
N THR A 5 5.13 -4.60 -10.67
CA THR A 5 5.15 -3.66 -9.54
C THR A 5 5.92 -2.40 -9.90
N ILE A 6 7.10 -2.54 -10.51
CA ILE A 6 7.91 -1.40 -10.97
C ILE A 6 7.17 -0.60 -12.04
N ASN A 7 6.50 -1.26 -12.98
CA ASN A 7 5.71 -0.59 -14.02
C ASN A 7 4.52 0.17 -13.42
N ALA A 8 3.80 -0.46 -12.48
CA ALA A 8 2.67 0.15 -11.78
C ALA A 8 3.12 1.38 -10.97
N ALA A 9 4.25 1.27 -10.23
CA ALA A 9 4.85 2.39 -9.50
C ALA A 9 5.22 3.54 -10.45
N SER A 10 5.91 3.23 -11.55
CA SER A 10 6.31 4.23 -12.55
C SER A 10 5.10 4.98 -13.14
N TYR A 11 4.03 4.26 -13.47
CA TYR A 11 2.80 4.86 -13.98
C TYR A 11 2.08 5.70 -12.92
N LEU A 12 2.03 5.22 -11.68
CA LEU A 12 1.45 5.95 -10.55
C LEU A 12 2.21 7.27 -10.32
N VAL A 13 3.54 7.23 -10.28
CA VAL A 13 4.40 8.42 -10.14
C VAL A 13 4.12 9.41 -11.26
N TRP A 14 4.06 8.96 -12.51
CA TRP A 14 3.72 9.82 -13.65
C TRP A 14 2.35 10.49 -13.49
N ARG A 15 1.31 9.75 -13.07
CA ARG A 15 -0.03 10.29 -12.82
C ARG A 15 -0.05 11.30 -11.69
N LEU A 16 0.68 11.02 -10.61
CA LEU A 16 0.78 11.91 -9.46
C LEU A 16 1.49 13.22 -9.83
N GLN A 17 2.59 13.15 -10.57
CA GLN A 17 3.27 14.35 -11.10
C GLN A 17 2.34 15.18 -11.99
N PHE A 18 1.62 14.52 -12.91
CA PHE A 18 0.68 15.19 -13.80
C PHE A 18 -0.48 15.88 -13.06
N SER A 19 -0.86 15.37 -11.89
CA SER A 19 -1.97 15.95 -11.11
C SER A 19 -1.70 17.37 -10.60
N GLY A 20 -0.42 17.76 -10.44
CA GLY A 20 -0.03 19.02 -9.80
C GLY A 20 -0.44 19.14 -8.32
N ARG A 21 -0.84 18.04 -7.68
CA ARG A 21 -1.30 17.99 -6.28
C ARG A 21 -0.28 17.42 -5.29
N VAL A 22 0.88 17.00 -5.78
CA VAL A 22 1.95 16.42 -4.96
C VAL A 22 3.30 17.05 -5.30
N THR A 23 4.25 16.88 -4.40
CA THR A 23 5.64 17.34 -4.51
C THR A 23 6.56 16.34 -3.83
N ASP A 24 7.88 16.50 -4.02
CA ASP A 24 8.93 15.76 -3.30
C ASP A 24 8.78 14.23 -3.45
N ILE A 25 8.45 13.79 -4.66
CA ILE A 25 8.25 12.36 -4.95
C ILE A 25 9.60 11.64 -4.97
N TYR A 26 9.66 10.52 -4.25
CA TYR A 26 10.73 9.54 -4.26
C TYR A 26 10.13 8.16 -4.55
N ASP A 27 10.78 7.37 -5.41
CA ASP A 27 10.32 6.07 -5.88
C ASP A 27 11.47 5.05 -5.80
N ASP A 28 11.22 3.93 -5.12
CA ASP A 28 12.12 2.78 -4.99
C ASP A 28 11.54 1.49 -5.63
N GLY A 29 10.49 1.63 -6.43
CA GLY A 29 9.82 0.57 -7.18
C GLY A 29 8.70 -0.15 -6.43
N ASP A 30 8.82 -0.35 -5.12
CA ASP A 30 7.76 -0.88 -4.24
C ASP A 30 7.36 0.08 -3.10
N LEU A 31 8.07 1.21 -2.98
CA LEU A 31 7.74 2.31 -2.09
C LEU A 31 7.75 3.61 -2.88
N VAL A 32 6.63 4.33 -2.84
CA VAL A 32 6.54 5.71 -3.32
C VAL A 32 6.30 6.63 -2.13
N SER A 33 7.25 7.52 -1.88
CA SER A 33 7.14 8.56 -0.85
C SER A 33 6.85 9.90 -1.51
N LEU A 34 5.90 10.67 -0.99
CA LEU A 34 5.53 11.98 -1.54
C LEU A 34 4.98 12.93 -0.49
N ARG A 35 4.83 14.21 -0.84
CA ARG A 35 4.10 15.18 -0.05
C ARG A 35 2.88 15.71 -0.80
N LEU A 36 1.74 15.78 -0.12
CA LEU A 36 0.55 16.42 -0.65
C LEU A 36 0.65 17.94 -0.65
N LEU A 37 -0.02 18.60 -1.58
CA LEU A 37 -0.24 20.04 -1.57
C LEU A 37 -1.69 20.37 -1.18
N PRO A 38 -1.94 21.47 -0.44
CA PRO A 38 -0.96 22.48 -0.02
C PRO A 38 -0.30 22.20 1.34
N ASN A 39 -0.83 21.27 2.13
CA ASN A 39 -0.48 21.07 3.54
C ASN A 39 0.85 20.34 3.79
N ARG A 40 1.49 19.78 2.74
CA ARG A 40 2.78 19.07 2.80
C ARG A 40 2.74 17.77 3.62
N ASP A 41 1.54 17.20 3.80
CA ASP A 41 1.36 15.89 4.45
C ASP A 41 2.20 14.83 3.75
N HIS A 42 2.98 14.07 4.52
CA HIS A 42 3.88 13.06 3.99
C HIS A 42 3.14 11.73 3.86
N ILE A 43 3.16 11.14 2.66
CA ILE A 43 2.56 9.84 2.37
C ILE A 43 3.64 8.86 1.92
N HIS A 44 3.59 7.64 2.47
CA HIS A 44 4.26 6.46 1.94
C HIS A 44 3.22 5.51 1.33
N ILE A 45 3.41 5.16 0.07
CA ILE A 45 2.59 4.20 -0.67
C ILE A 45 3.44 2.95 -0.88
N HIS A 46 3.05 1.85 -0.25
CA HIS A 46 3.70 0.55 -0.40
C HIS A 46 2.97 -0.27 -1.45
N LEU A 47 3.65 -0.66 -2.53
CA LEU A 47 3.15 -1.60 -3.51
C LEU A 47 3.57 -3.01 -3.11
N VAL A 48 2.64 -3.75 -2.53
CA VAL A 48 2.90 -5.05 -1.91
C VAL A 48 2.80 -6.16 -2.94
N GLU A 49 3.92 -6.80 -3.23
CA GLU A 49 4.02 -7.86 -4.24
C GLU A 49 3.99 -9.30 -3.71
N ARG A 50 4.01 -9.46 -2.38
CA ARG A 50 4.05 -10.74 -1.68
C ARG A 50 3.31 -10.64 -0.35
N PRO A 51 2.79 -11.75 0.18
CA PRO A 51 2.19 -11.76 1.52
C PRO A 51 3.13 -11.12 2.54
N MET A 52 2.59 -10.19 3.32
CA MET A 52 3.31 -9.48 4.36
C MET A 52 2.80 -9.99 5.71
N PRO A 53 3.69 -10.41 6.63
CA PRO A 53 3.30 -10.74 7.99
C PRO A 53 2.55 -9.58 8.64
N LEU A 54 1.54 -9.89 9.46
CA LEU A 54 0.78 -8.87 10.16
C LEU A 54 1.68 -7.95 11.02
N THR A 55 2.71 -8.54 11.64
CA THR A 55 3.70 -7.81 12.44
C THR A 55 4.40 -6.71 11.64
N ASP A 56 4.62 -6.92 10.35
CA ASP A 56 5.33 -5.98 9.49
C ASP A 56 4.41 -4.82 9.08
N ILE A 57 3.13 -5.11 8.78
CA ILE A 57 2.11 -4.07 8.54
C ILE A 57 1.97 -3.19 9.79
N GLN A 58 1.83 -3.81 10.97
CA GLN A 58 1.73 -3.09 12.24
C GLN A 58 2.97 -2.25 12.51
N TYR A 59 4.16 -2.79 12.25
CA TYR A 59 5.42 -2.08 12.41
C TYR A 59 5.47 -0.83 11.52
N HIS A 60 5.09 -0.94 10.24
CA HIS A 60 5.07 0.19 9.33
C HIS A 60 4.05 1.25 9.76
N LEU A 61 2.82 0.84 10.10
CA LEU A 61 1.78 1.76 10.56
C LEU A 61 2.19 2.50 11.84
N ASP A 62 2.70 1.79 12.85
CA ASP A 62 3.14 2.38 14.11
C ASP A 62 4.34 3.32 13.91
N THR A 63 5.36 2.86 13.18
CA THR A 63 6.58 3.63 12.92
C THR A 63 6.30 4.89 12.11
N ASN A 64 5.46 4.80 11.07
CA ASN A 64 5.12 5.93 10.22
C ASN A 64 4.17 6.91 10.95
N SER A 65 3.17 6.40 11.69
CA SER A 65 2.25 7.26 12.45
C SER A 65 2.98 8.08 13.51
N LYS A 66 3.95 7.50 14.21
CA LYS A 66 4.82 8.23 15.16
C LYS A 66 5.63 9.34 14.51
N LYS A 67 5.86 9.27 13.19
CA LYS A 67 6.57 10.28 12.39
C LYS A 67 5.62 11.24 11.67
N GLY A 68 4.29 11.10 11.83
CA GLY A 68 3.30 11.87 11.08
C GLY A 68 3.28 11.54 9.58
N ILE A 69 3.68 10.33 9.20
CA ILE A 69 3.67 9.84 7.81
C ILE A 69 2.43 8.97 7.62
N PHE A 70 1.57 9.37 6.69
CA PHE A 70 0.41 8.57 6.29
C PHE A 70 0.87 7.38 5.44
N THR A 71 0.29 6.21 5.68
CA THR A 71 0.70 4.98 5.00
C THR A 71 -0.46 4.41 4.20
N MET A 72 -0.22 4.10 2.93
CA MET A 72 -1.16 3.43 2.03
C MET A 72 -0.52 2.12 1.56
N PHE A 73 -1.26 1.03 1.61
CA PHE A 73 -0.86 -0.25 1.03
C PHE A 73 -1.70 -0.53 -0.22
N ILE A 74 -1.04 -0.87 -1.31
CA ILE A 74 -1.66 -1.32 -2.56
C ILE A 74 -1.24 -2.78 -2.74
N PHE A 75 -2.21 -3.68 -2.73
CA PHE A 75 -1.99 -5.12 -2.90
C PHE A 75 -2.38 -5.54 -4.31
N TRP A 76 -1.71 -6.55 -4.85
CA TRP A 76 -2.21 -7.21 -6.05
C TRP A 76 -3.48 -8.00 -5.74
N ALA A 77 -4.44 -7.98 -6.66
CA ALA A 77 -5.73 -8.62 -6.46
C ALA A 77 -5.62 -10.14 -6.27
N ASP A 78 -4.65 -10.79 -6.91
CA ASP A 78 -4.38 -12.22 -6.76
C ASP A 78 -4.01 -12.61 -5.32
N MET A 79 -3.43 -11.69 -4.55
CA MET A 79 -3.12 -11.90 -3.13
C MET A 79 -4.36 -11.94 -2.24
N LEU A 80 -5.50 -11.45 -2.72
CA LEU A 80 -6.77 -11.44 -1.98
C LEU A 80 -7.70 -12.57 -2.40
N LEU A 81 -7.29 -13.37 -3.38
CA LEU A 81 -8.10 -14.46 -3.90
C LEU A 81 -7.65 -15.80 -3.28
N PRO A 82 -8.59 -16.67 -2.89
CA PRO A 82 -8.27 -18.05 -2.54
C PRO A 82 -7.54 -18.73 -3.70
N HIS A 83 -6.58 -19.60 -3.37
CA HIS A 83 -6.07 -20.58 -4.32
C HIS A 83 -7.21 -21.50 -4.81
N ASP A 84 -7.14 -21.91 -6.09
CA ASP A 84 -8.15 -22.76 -6.70
C ASP A 84 -8.43 -24.02 -5.86
N GLY A 85 -9.69 -24.21 -5.48
CA GLY A 85 -10.16 -25.37 -4.71
C GLY A 85 -10.03 -25.28 -3.19
N ALA A 86 -9.57 -24.15 -2.64
CA ALA A 86 -9.49 -23.94 -1.20
C ALA A 86 -10.80 -23.36 -0.61
N ASN A 87 -11.31 -23.96 0.46
CA ASN A 87 -12.28 -23.32 1.36
C ASN A 87 -11.49 -22.37 2.26
N TYR A 88 -11.63 -21.08 2.03
CA TYR A 88 -10.76 -20.02 2.54
C TYR A 88 -10.80 -19.84 4.07
N PRO A 89 -9.70 -20.08 4.81
CA PRO A 89 -9.40 -19.30 6.00
C PRO A 89 -8.73 -17.98 5.57
N LEU A 90 -9.15 -16.86 6.14
CA LEU A 90 -8.47 -15.58 5.97
C LEU A 90 -7.05 -15.71 6.52
N ASP A 91 -6.07 -15.20 5.80
CA ASP A 91 -4.73 -15.03 6.36
C ASP A 91 -4.76 -13.93 7.45
N ASP A 92 -3.90 -14.02 8.46
CA ASP A 92 -3.86 -13.10 9.62
C ASP A 92 -3.84 -11.60 9.24
N TRP A 93 -3.24 -11.26 8.09
CA TRP A 93 -3.17 -9.87 7.62
C TRP A 93 -4.50 -9.38 7.00
N MET A 94 -5.29 -10.29 6.44
CA MET A 94 -6.61 -9.99 5.86
C MET A 94 -7.65 -9.75 6.95
N ASP A 95 -7.58 -10.49 8.06
CA ASP A 95 -8.41 -10.24 9.25
C ASP A 95 -8.23 -8.82 9.79
N VAL A 96 -7.01 -8.28 9.72
CA VAL A 96 -6.76 -6.91 10.14
C VAL A 96 -7.27 -5.88 9.14
N LEU A 97 -7.18 -6.13 7.84
CA LEU A 97 -7.84 -5.27 6.84
C LEU A 97 -9.34 -5.16 7.12
N LEU A 98 -10.01 -6.27 7.44
CA LEU A 98 -11.42 -6.29 7.84
C LEU A 98 -11.68 -5.39 9.06
N SER A 99 -10.85 -5.50 10.10
CA SER A 99 -10.98 -4.69 11.33
C SER A 99 -10.77 -3.18 11.10
N VAL A 100 -9.92 -2.80 10.14
CA VAL A 100 -9.58 -1.39 9.87
C VAL A 100 -10.55 -0.75 8.87
N GLN A 101 -11.13 -1.54 7.95
CA GLN A 101 -11.99 -1.07 6.86
C GLN A 101 -13.50 -1.32 7.10
N GLY A 102 -13.89 -1.81 8.28
CA GLY A 102 -15.29 -2.05 8.63
C GLY A 102 -15.90 -3.22 7.85
N ASP A 103 -15.31 -4.40 8.01
CA ASP A 103 -15.71 -5.68 7.40
C ASP A 103 -15.54 -5.74 5.87
N LYS A 104 -14.60 -4.97 5.32
CA LYS A 104 -14.25 -5.00 3.89
C LYS A 104 -12.76 -5.23 3.68
N ILE A 105 -12.42 -6.01 2.68
CA ILE A 105 -11.01 -6.26 2.30
C ILE A 105 -10.55 -5.26 1.22
N TYR A 106 -11.50 -4.63 0.52
CA TYR A 106 -11.26 -3.63 -0.53
C TYR A 106 -12.39 -2.58 -0.57
N GLY A 107 -12.11 -1.41 -1.16
CA GLY A 107 -13.04 -0.29 -1.36
C GLY A 107 -12.85 0.37 -2.71
#